data_AF-A0A9E1GKJ2-F1
#
_entry.id   AF-A0A9E1GKJ2-F1
#
_cell.length_a   1.000
_cell.length_b   1.000
_cell.length_c   1.000
_cell.angle_alpha   90.00
_cell.angle_beta   90.00
_cell.angle_gamma   90.00
#
_symmetry.space_group_name_H-M   'P 1'
#
loop_
_entity.id
_entity.type
_entity.pdbx_description
1 polymer ?
#
loop_
_entity_poly.entity_id
_entity_poly.type
_entity_poly.pdbx_seq_one_letter_code
_entity_poly.pdbx_strand_id
1 'polypeptide(L)'
;MLSKGEAAALLSLINAHHGNAQWDDVQLDAFHSELRSDITAVEAREAVRRFYADNSTGRWCGSGDINAIVRKLRNGAKPSEAQIGRECERLGLVEDQAWLYRRQRMMGRSPDESRRVALAARDPLRLPSAKPKRRREGGGFNPGLGVALDEVLATRRPAEQ
;
A
#
# COMPACT_ATOMS: atom_id res chain seq x y z
N MET A 1 11.64 -12.08 5.14
CA MET A 1 12.55 -11.99 6.31
C MET A 1 13.68 -12.95 6.09
N LEU A 2 14.90 -12.48 6.33
CA LEU A 2 16.12 -13.26 6.19
C LEU A 2 16.28 -14.18 7.41
N SER A 3 16.49 -15.47 7.16
CA SER A 3 16.71 -16.46 8.23
C SER A 3 18.12 -16.36 8.82
N LYS A 4 18.32 -16.87 10.05
CA LYS A 4 19.66 -16.89 10.68
C LYS A 4 20.69 -17.65 9.83
N GLY A 5 20.28 -18.74 9.17
CA GLY A 5 21.13 -19.48 8.24
C GLY A 5 21.52 -18.68 6.98
N GLU A 6 20.60 -17.89 6.44
CA GLU A 6 20.93 -16.98 5.34
C GLU A 6 21.85 -15.84 5.78
N ALA A 7 21.72 -15.38 7.02
CA ALA A 7 22.60 -14.36 7.60
C ALA A 7 24.01 -14.92 7.81
N ALA A 8 24.14 -16.16 8.28
CA ALA A 8 25.40 -16.88 8.39
C ALA A 8 26.10 -17.06 7.03
N ALA A 9 25.32 -17.39 5.99
CA ALA A 9 25.85 -17.48 4.63
C ALA A 9 26.36 -16.13 4.11
N LEU A 10 25.67 -15.03 4.42
CA LEU A 10 26.14 -13.68 4.09
C LEU A 10 27.40 -13.31 4.85
N LEU A 11 27.46 -13.57 6.16
CA LEU A 11 28.62 -13.27 6.99
C LEU A 11 29.85 -14.06 6.51
N SER A 12 29.66 -15.32 6.13
CA SER A 12 30.70 -16.15 5.51
C SER A 12 31.17 -15.57 4.18
N LEU A 13 30.26 -15.07 3.34
CA LEU A 13 30.61 -14.42 2.07
C LEU A 13 31.42 -13.14 2.32
N ILE A 14 30.99 -12.30 3.26
CA ILE A 14 31.68 -11.06 3.65
C ILE A 14 33.11 -11.40 4.13
N ASN A 15 33.25 -12.41 4.97
CA ASN A 15 34.55 -12.81 5.51
C ASN A 15 35.45 -13.49 4.46
N ALA A 16 34.88 -14.13 3.44
CA ALA A 16 35.66 -14.68 2.32
C ALA A 16 36.42 -13.59 1.55
N HIS A 17 35.87 -12.37 1.45
CA HIS A 17 36.59 -11.23 0.90
C HIS A 17 37.80 -10.79 1.73
N HIS A 18 37.89 -11.23 2.98
CA HIS A 18 38.92 -10.85 3.96
C HIS A 18 39.74 -12.05 4.45
N GLY A 19 40.02 -13.01 3.55
CA GLY A 19 40.89 -14.15 3.86
C GLY A 19 40.20 -15.26 4.64
N ASN A 20 38.88 -15.43 4.46
CA ASN A 20 38.07 -16.46 5.15
C ASN A 20 38.15 -16.35 6.68
N ALA A 21 38.11 -15.11 7.18
CA ALA A 21 38.09 -14.85 8.61
C ALA A 21 36.95 -15.62 9.30
N GLN A 22 37.24 -16.21 10.45
CA GLN A 22 36.24 -16.92 11.23
C GLN A 22 35.31 -15.92 11.93
N TRP A 23 34.06 -16.32 12.14
CA TRP A 23 33.05 -15.57 12.89
C TRP A 23 32.42 -16.51 13.93
N ASP A 24 31.87 -15.94 15.00
CA ASP A 24 31.21 -16.68 16.07
C ASP A 24 29.70 -16.40 16.13
N ASP A 25 29.01 -17.11 17.02
CA ASP A 25 27.57 -16.99 17.17
C ASP A 25 27.14 -15.59 17.64
N VAL A 26 27.96 -14.91 18.44
CA VAL A 26 27.67 -13.56 18.93
C VAL A 26 27.70 -12.56 17.78
N GLN A 27 28.71 -12.66 16.91
CA GLN A 27 28.81 -11.85 15.70
C GLN A 27 27.64 -12.12 14.75
N LEU A 28 27.26 -13.38 14.58
CA LEU A 28 26.11 -13.76 13.76
C LEU A 28 24.80 -13.18 14.32
N ASP A 29 24.57 -13.26 15.62
CA ASP A 29 23.37 -12.72 16.26
C ASP A 29 23.30 -11.20 16.16
N ALA A 30 24.42 -10.51 16.40
CA ALA A 30 24.51 -9.07 16.20
C ALA A 30 24.20 -8.70 14.74
N PHE A 31 24.89 -9.34 13.78
CA PHE A 31 24.70 -9.09 12.35
C PHE A 31 23.26 -9.35 11.90
N HIS A 32 22.66 -10.46 12.32
CA HIS A 32 21.29 -10.81 11.96
C HIS A 32 20.26 -9.85 12.56
N SER A 33 20.45 -9.44 13.82
CA SER A 33 19.54 -8.52 14.51
C SER A 33 19.54 -7.11 13.95
N GLU A 34 20.67 -6.64 13.42
CA GLU A 34 20.82 -5.30 12.85
C GLU A 34 20.33 -5.21 11.39
N LEU A 35 20.18 -6.35 10.71
CA LEU A 35 19.57 -6.39 9.39
C LEU A 35 18.09 -6.04 9.49
N ARG A 36 17.61 -5.18 8.58
CA ARG A 36 16.18 -4.89 8.50
C ARG A 36 15.39 -6.17 8.21
N SER A 37 14.31 -6.36 8.95
CA SER A 37 13.45 -7.54 8.84
C SER A 37 12.84 -7.73 7.44
N ASP A 38 12.59 -6.64 6.71
CA ASP A 38 11.97 -6.71 5.39
C ASP A 38 12.95 -7.01 4.25
N ILE A 39 14.24 -7.24 4.53
CA ILE A 39 15.24 -7.60 3.53
C ILE A 39 15.15 -9.09 3.18
N THR A 40 15.26 -9.38 1.88
CA THR A 40 15.37 -10.74 1.35
C THR A 40 16.83 -11.14 1.16
N ALA A 41 17.13 -12.45 1.17
CA ALA A 41 18.49 -12.93 0.94
C ALA A 41 19.05 -12.54 -0.43
N VAL A 42 18.20 -12.42 -1.45
CA VAL A 42 18.61 -11.96 -2.78
C VAL A 42 19.06 -10.49 -2.75
N GLU A 43 18.28 -9.61 -2.12
CA GLU A 43 18.63 -8.20 -1.97
C GLU A 43 19.92 -8.02 -1.16
N ALA A 44 20.07 -8.78 -0.08
CA ALA A 44 21.26 -8.72 0.75
C ALA A 44 22.53 -9.17 -0.01
N ARG A 45 22.46 -10.26 -0.78
CA ARG A 45 23.59 -10.71 -1.62
C ARG A 45 23.95 -9.68 -2.69
N GLU A 46 22.97 -9.08 -3.35
CA GLU A 46 23.22 -8.03 -4.33
C GLU A 46 23.83 -6.79 -3.67
N ALA A 47 23.41 -6.45 -2.45
CA ALA A 47 24.01 -5.36 -1.69
C ALA A 47 25.47 -5.63 -1.34
N VAL A 48 25.82 -6.84 -0.87
CA VAL A 48 27.21 -7.25 -0.61
C VAL A 48 28.05 -7.18 -1.90
N ARG A 49 27.51 -7.70 -3.02
CA ARG A 49 28.19 -7.66 -4.32
C ARG A 49 28.52 -6.23 -4.75
N ARG A 50 27.56 -5.31 -4.63
CA ARG A 50 27.75 -3.89 -4.98
C ARG A 50 28.70 -3.19 -4.03
N PHE A 51 28.61 -3.49 -2.73
CA PHE A 51 29.53 -2.95 -1.75
C PHE A 51 30.97 -3.24 -2.14
N TYR A 52 31.32 -4.51 -2.37
CA TYR A 52 32.69 -4.88 -2.70
C TYR A 52 33.13 -4.51 -4.12
N ALA A 53 32.20 -4.36 -5.07
CA ALA A 53 32.52 -3.84 -6.40
C ALA A 53 32.99 -2.37 -6.35
N ASP A 54 32.40 -1.57 -5.45
CA ASP A 54 32.72 -0.15 -5.30
C ASP A 54 33.72 0.12 -4.15
N ASN A 55 34.16 -0.91 -3.41
CA ASN A 55 34.97 -0.75 -2.20
C ASN A 55 36.45 -0.55 -2.52
N SER A 56 36.90 0.70 -2.53
CA SER A 56 38.32 1.08 -2.63
C SER A 56 39.03 1.19 -1.28
N THR A 57 38.29 1.13 -0.16
CA THR A 57 38.82 1.41 1.19
C THR A 57 39.35 0.18 1.92
N GLY A 58 39.02 -1.02 1.43
CA GLY A 58 39.32 -2.28 2.13
C GLY A 58 38.46 -2.53 3.38
N ARG A 59 37.46 -1.66 3.65
CA ARG A 59 36.55 -1.82 4.80
C ARG A 59 35.68 -3.07 4.65
N TRP A 60 35.29 -3.64 5.79
CA TRP A 60 34.34 -4.75 5.87
C TRP A 60 32.90 -4.26 5.63
N CYS A 61 32.13 -5.06 4.91
CA CYS A 61 30.71 -4.80 4.70
C CYS A 61 29.94 -5.11 6.00
N GLY A 62 29.24 -4.11 6.55
CA GLY A 62 28.39 -4.29 7.72
C GLY A 62 26.91 -4.46 7.38
N SER A 63 26.12 -4.87 8.39
CA SER A 63 24.65 -4.88 8.37
C SER A 63 24.07 -3.52 7.91
N GLY A 64 24.63 -2.42 8.41
CA GLY A 64 24.24 -1.05 8.06
C GLY A 64 24.46 -0.71 6.59
N ASP A 65 25.54 -1.20 5.99
CA ASP A 65 25.82 -0.99 4.57
C ASP A 65 24.83 -1.73 3.69
N ILE A 66 24.52 -2.98 4.05
CA ILE A 66 23.51 -3.79 3.38
C ILE A 66 22.16 -3.05 3.43
N ASN A 67 21.75 -2.59 4.61
CA ASN A 67 20.52 -1.83 4.79
C ASN A 67 20.48 -0.55 3.91
N ALA A 68 21.59 0.19 3.86
CA ALA A 68 21.70 1.42 3.08
C ALA A 68 21.65 1.15 1.56
N ILE A 69 22.38 0.14 1.09
CA ILE A 69 22.42 -0.23 -0.32
C ILE A 69 21.06 -0.77 -0.76
N VAL A 70 20.43 -1.67 -0.02
CA VAL A 70 19.09 -2.16 -0.34
C VAL A 70 18.08 -1.01 -0.39
N ARG A 71 18.15 -0.05 0.54
CA ARG A 71 17.32 1.16 0.47
C ARG A 71 17.56 1.95 -0.82
N LYS A 72 18.83 2.15 -1.21
CA LYS A 72 19.20 2.84 -2.46
C LYS A 72 18.67 2.08 -3.68
N LEU A 73 18.78 0.75 -3.71
CA LEU A 73 18.26 -0.10 -4.78
C LEU A 73 16.75 0.02 -4.93
N ARG A 74 16.01 -0.12 -3.82
CA ARG A 74 14.55 0.00 -3.81
C ARG A 74 14.09 1.39 -4.26
N ASN A 75 14.79 2.44 -3.83
CA ASN A 75 14.47 3.80 -4.27
C ASN A 75 14.81 4.04 -5.73
N GLY A 76 15.91 3.48 -6.25
CA GLY A 76 16.27 3.57 -7.67
C GLY A 76 15.33 2.77 -8.58
N ALA A 77 14.70 1.71 -8.06
CA ALA A 77 13.68 0.95 -8.79
C ALA A 77 12.31 1.65 -8.83
N LYS A 78 12.10 2.73 -8.06
CA LYS A 78 10.85 3.49 -8.13
C LYS A 78 10.75 4.21 -9.48
N PRO A 79 9.62 4.11 -10.18
CA PRO A 79 9.43 4.81 -11.44
C PRO A 79 9.46 6.33 -11.22
N SER A 80 9.99 7.06 -12.19
CA SER A 80 9.95 8.54 -12.17
C SER A 80 8.51 9.04 -12.32
N GLU A 81 8.21 10.26 -11.85
CA GLU A 81 6.88 10.85 -12.00
C GLU A 81 6.44 10.93 -13.47
N ALA A 82 7.37 11.24 -14.38
CA ALA A 82 7.10 11.26 -15.81
C ALA A 82 6.74 9.86 -16.36
N GLN A 83 7.39 8.80 -15.87
CA GLN A 83 7.02 7.44 -16.23
C GLN A 83 5.63 7.08 -15.70
N ILE A 84 5.32 7.44 -14.45
CA ILE A 84 4.00 7.21 -13.87
C ILE A 84 2.94 8.00 -14.65
N GLY A 85 3.21 9.23 -15.07
CA GLY A 85 2.32 10.04 -15.89
C GLY A 85 1.93 9.33 -17.19
N ARG A 86 2.93 8.85 -17.94
CA ARG A 86 2.71 8.04 -19.15
C ARG A 86 1.94 6.75 -18.87
N GLU A 87 2.20 6.09 -17.74
CA GLU A 87 1.44 4.91 -17.32
C GLU A 87 -0.03 5.25 -17.06
N CYS A 88 -0.33 6.36 -16.37
CA CYS A 88 -1.70 6.81 -16.12
C CYS A 88 -2.45 7.15 -17.41
N GLU A 89 -1.81 7.90 -18.32
CA GLU A 89 -2.38 8.24 -19.64
C GLU A 89 -2.71 6.98 -20.44
N ARG A 90 -1.76 6.05 -20.53
CA ARG A 90 -1.94 4.77 -21.25
C ARG A 90 -3.06 3.91 -20.66
N LEU A 91 -3.26 3.97 -19.34
CA LEU A 91 -4.30 3.21 -18.64
C LEU A 91 -5.64 3.93 -18.59
N GLY A 92 -5.74 5.18 -19.08
CA GLY A 92 -6.95 6.00 -19.01
C GLY A 92 -7.37 6.33 -17.58
N LEU A 93 -6.43 6.38 -16.64
CA LEU A 93 -6.72 6.67 -15.24
C LEU A 93 -6.96 8.17 -15.05
N VAL A 94 -8.08 8.52 -14.43
CA VAL A 94 -8.50 9.91 -14.20
C VAL A 94 -8.57 10.23 -12.72
N GLU A 95 -8.31 11.49 -12.36
CA GLU A 95 -8.49 12.07 -11.02
C GLU A 95 -7.98 11.16 -9.89
N ASP A 96 -8.88 10.69 -9.03
CA ASP A 96 -8.57 9.87 -7.85
C ASP A 96 -7.90 8.54 -8.20
N GLN A 97 -8.26 7.95 -9.34
CA GLN A 97 -7.64 6.71 -9.81
C GLN A 97 -6.17 6.95 -10.17
N ALA A 98 -5.87 8.08 -10.82
CA ALA A 98 -4.50 8.46 -11.14
C ALA A 98 -3.68 8.77 -9.88
N TRP A 99 -4.29 9.44 -8.89
CA TRP A 99 -3.64 9.70 -7.60
C TRP A 99 -3.33 8.40 -6.84
N LEU A 100 -4.30 7.50 -6.72
CA LEU A 100 -4.12 6.20 -6.06
C LEU A 100 -3.07 5.35 -6.77
N TYR A 101 -3.11 5.30 -8.09
CA TYR A 101 -2.12 4.60 -8.89
C TYR A 101 -0.71 5.14 -8.65
N ARG A 102 -0.53 6.47 -8.71
CA ARG A 102 0.76 7.13 -8.43
C ARG A 102 1.26 6.79 -7.03
N ARG A 103 0.39 6.84 -6.02
CA ARG A 103 0.75 6.48 -4.64
C ARG A 103 1.23 5.04 -4.54
N GLN A 104 0.55 4.08 -5.16
CA GLN A 104 0.97 2.67 -5.14
C GLN A 104 2.31 2.44 -5.84
N ARG A 105 2.53 3.08 -6.99
CA ARG A 105 3.80 3.01 -7.72
C ARG A 105 4.96 3.60 -6.91
N MET A 106 4.75 4.72 -6.21
CA MET A 106 5.75 5.33 -5.33
C MET A 106 6.07 4.50 -4.08
N MET A 107 5.14 3.62 -3.68
CA MET A 107 5.35 2.60 -2.64
C MET A 107 6.07 1.35 -3.17
N GLY A 108 6.45 1.33 -4.45
CA GLY A 108 7.18 0.22 -5.08
C GLY A 108 6.30 -0.94 -5.57
N ARG A 109 4.97 -0.76 -5.62
CA ARG A 109 4.05 -1.77 -6.15
C ARG A 109 4.16 -1.89 -7.67
N SER A 110 3.88 -3.07 -8.22
CA SER A 110 3.90 -3.27 -9.67
C SER A 110 2.80 -2.47 -10.39
N PRO A 111 2.93 -2.20 -11.70
CA PRO A 111 1.88 -1.55 -12.48
C PRO A 111 0.53 -2.27 -12.38
N ASP A 112 0.51 -3.60 -12.47
CA ASP A 112 -0.73 -4.37 -12.48
C ASP A 112 -1.42 -4.40 -11.12
N GLU A 113 -0.65 -4.50 -10.02
CA GLU A 113 -1.19 -4.37 -8.67
C GLU A 113 -1.73 -2.96 -8.42
N SER A 114 -0.97 -1.94 -8.81
CA SER A 114 -1.37 -0.53 -8.68
C SER A 114 -2.65 -0.22 -9.46
N ARG A 115 -2.75 -0.75 -10.69
CA ARG A 115 -3.94 -0.63 -11.53
C ARG A 115 -5.16 -1.29 -10.88
N ARG A 116 -5.01 -2.52 -10.39
CA ARG A 116 -6.11 -3.23 -9.71
C ARG A 116 -6.63 -2.44 -8.51
N VAL A 117 -5.73 -1.89 -7.68
CA VAL A 117 -6.13 -1.08 -6.53
C VAL A 117 -6.80 0.22 -6.96
N ALA A 118 -6.27 0.92 -7.96
CA ALA A 118 -6.85 2.17 -8.46
C ALA A 118 -8.27 1.97 -9.03
N LEU A 119 -8.50 0.86 -9.74
CA LEU A 119 -9.82 0.53 -10.31
C LEU A 119 -10.80 -0.02 -9.27
N ALA A 120 -10.30 -0.73 -8.26
CA ALA A 120 -11.13 -1.31 -7.20
C ALA A 120 -11.52 -0.28 -6.12
N ALA A 121 -10.76 0.80 -5.99
CA ALA A 121 -11.07 1.88 -5.08
C ALA A 121 -12.35 2.58 -5.52
N ARG A 122 -13.45 2.32 -4.81
CA ARG A 122 -14.59 3.22 -4.82
C ARG A 122 -14.10 4.59 -4.34
N ASP A 123 -14.52 5.64 -5.06
CA ASP A 123 -14.32 7.03 -4.66
C ASP A 123 -14.74 7.19 -3.17
N PRO A 124 -13.78 7.49 -2.28
CA PRO A 124 -14.01 7.56 -0.85
C PRO A 124 -14.85 8.78 -0.43
N LEU A 125 -15.01 9.77 -1.31
CA LEU A 125 -15.87 10.93 -1.12
C LEU A 125 -17.27 10.72 -1.73
N ARG A 126 -17.47 9.64 -2.49
CA ARG A 126 -18.75 9.33 -3.10
C ARG A 126 -19.76 8.95 -2.03
N LEU A 127 -20.63 9.90 -1.72
CA LEU A 127 -21.78 9.63 -0.87
C LEU A 127 -22.63 8.52 -1.51
N PRO A 128 -23.06 7.51 -0.74
CA PRO A 128 -24.00 6.53 -1.25
C PRO A 128 -25.26 7.27 -1.71
N SER A 129 -25.83 6.84 -2.84
CA SER A 129 -27.10 7.39 -3.32
C SER A 129 -28.11 7.34 -2.18
N ALA A 130 -28.78 8.47 -1.92
CA ALA A 130 -29.76 8.57 -0.87
C ALA A 130 -30.78 7.43 -1.04
N LYS A 131 -30.94 6.59 0.00
CA LYS A 131 -31.94 5.52 -0.03
C LYS A 131 -33.28 6.18 -0.36
N PRO A 132 -34.03 5.71 -1.38
CA PRO A 132 -35.32 6.28 -1.70
C PRO A 132 -36.18 6.25 -0.45
N LYS A 133 -36.65 7.43 -0.01
CA LYS A 133 -37.49 7.56 1.16
C LYS A 133 -38.74 6.73 0.88
N ARG A 134 -38.94 5.66 1.65
CA ARG A 134 -40.10 4.77 1.50
C ARG A 134 -41.34 5.65 1.56
N ARG A 135 -42.10 5.73 0.45
CA ARG A 135 -43.40 6.40 0.44
C ARG A 135 -44.22 5.70 1.53
N ARG A 136 -44.63 6.44 2.56
CA ARG A 136 -45.56 5.89 3.56
C ARG A 136 -46.86 5.60 2.80
N GLU A 137 -47.09 4.34 2.50
CA GLU A 137 -48.43 3.84 2.21
C GLU A 137 -49.13 3.71 3.57
N GLY A 138 -50.06 4.62 3.85
CA GLY A 138 -50.88 4.58 5.05
C GLY A 138 -50.91 5.88 5.84
N GLY A 139 -52.07 6.55 5.78
CA GLY A 139 -52.68 7.35 6.84
C GLY A 139 -51.82 8.40 7.51
N GLY A 140 -51.82 9.62 6.98
CA GLY A 140 -51.29 10.79 7.69
C GLY A 140 -52.18 11.13 8.89
N PHE A 141 -51.78 10.72 10.09
CA PHE A 141 -52.29 11.33 11.33
C PHE A 141 -51.80 12.78 11.36
N ASN A 142 -52.73 13.74 11.36
CA ASN A 142 -52.41 15.16 11.41
C ASN A 142 -52.53 15.65 12.86
N PRO A 143 -51.41 15.91 13.57
CA PRO A 143 -51.44 16.20 15.00
C PRO A 143 -52.11 17.55 15.33
N GLY A 144 -52.33 18.42 14.34
CA GLY A 144 -53.09 19.67 14.54
C GLY A 144 -54.62 19.47 14.61
N LEU A 145 -55.13 18.30 14.24
CA LEU A 145 -56.57 18.00 14.18
C LEU A 145 -56.98 16.88 15.15
N GLY A 146 -56.04 16.14 15.74
CA GLY A 146 -56.33 15.06 16.70
C GLY A 146 -57.12 13.88 16.13
N VAL A 147 -57.35 13.83 14.82
CA VAL A 147 -58.14 12.79 14.12
C VAL A 147 -57.41 12.28 12.88
N ALA A 148 -57.75 11.07 12.44
CA ALA A 148 -57.22 10.50 11.21
C ALA A 148 -57.78 11.25 9.99
N LEU A 149 -56.94 11.47 8.96
CA LEU A 149 -57.37 12.13 7.71
C LEU A 149 -58.58 11.41 7.06
N ASP A 150 -58.65 10.10 7.30
CA ASP A 150 -59.69 9.21 6.80
C ASP A 150 -61.06 9.52 7.44
N GLU A 151 -61.09 9.95 8.71
CA GLU A 151 -62.32 10.42 9.40
C GLU A 151 -62.77 11.80 8.89
N VAL A 152 -61.83 12.68 8.55
CA VAL A 152 -62.13 14.01 7.99
C VAL A 152 -62.72 13.90 6.58
N LEU A 153 -62.30 12.91 5.80
CA LEU A 153 -62.83 12.67 4.45
C LEU A 153 -64.21 12.01 4.48
N ALA A 154 -64.50 11.16 5.48
CA ALA A 154 -65.80 10.50 5.63
C ALA A 154 -66.95 11.46 5.99
N THR A 155 -66.67 12.65 6.52
CA THR A 155 -67.69 13.63 6.94
C THR A 155 -68.07 14.61 5.83
N ARG A 156 -67.36 14.63 4.70
CA ARG A 156 -67.73 15.44 3.54
C ARG A 156 -68.82 14.72 2.73
N ARG A 157 -70.09 14.96 3.09
CA ARG A 157 -71.21 14.64 2.19
C ARG A 157 -71.06 15.40 0.87
N PRO A 158 -71.32 14.77 -0.29
CA PRO A 158 -71.40 15.49 -1.55
C PRO A 158 -72.58 16.47 -1.48
N ALA A 159 -72.33 17.73 -1.81
CA ALA A 159 -73.41 18.67 -2.06
C ALA A 159 -74.13 18.20 -3.33
N GLU A 160 -75.35 17.70 -3.17
CA GLU A 160 -76.30 17.57 -4.27
C GLU A 160 -76.70 18.98 -4.75
N GLN A 161 -77.11 19.02 -6.02
CA GLN A 161 -77.21 20.15 -6.96
C GLN A 161 -77.90 21.42 -6.44
#